data_AF-G5E137-F1
#
_entry.id   AF-G5E137-F1
#
_cell.length_a   1.000
_cell.length_b   1.000
_cell.length_c   1.000
_cell.angle_alpha   90.00
_cell.angle_beta   90.00
_cell.angle_gamma   90.00
#
_symmetry.space_group_name_H-M   'P 1'
#
loop_
_entity.id
_entity.type
_entity.pdbx_description
1 polymer ?
#
loop_
_entity_poly.entity_id
_entity_poly.type
_entity_poly.pdbx_seq_one_letter_code
_entity_poly.pdbx_strand_id
1 'polypeptide(L)'
;DLLSKHPEVFYMSRTAKSLQVHWQLMKQYYLLEDQTVQKREIRQLEELHRWQVLVDSITGMSSPDFDTQTLAVSRGRMVRYLMRSREITLGRATKDNQIDVDLSLEGPAWKISRKQGVIKLKNNGDFFIANEGRRALYIDGRPVLPGSKWKLNHNSVVEISGLR
;
A
#
# COMPACT_ATOMS: atom_id res chain seq x y z
N ASP A 1 -4.61 -13.91 -39.75
CA ASP A 1 -4.75 -14.07 -38.31
C ASP A 1 -6.08 -14.79 -38.03
N LEU A 2 -6.11 -15.78 -37.14
CA LEU A 2 -7.32 -16.61 -36.91
C LEU A 2 -8.42 -15.81 -36.19
N LEU A 3 -8.01 -14.84 -35.37
CA LEU A 3 -8.87 -13.96 -34.58
C LEU A 3 -9.68 -12.98 -35.44
N SER A 4 -9.10 -12.47 -36.53
CA SER A 4 -9.80 -11.55 -37.44
C SER A 4 -10.86 -12.26 -38.30
N LYS A 5 -10.84 -13.60 -38.33
CA LYS A 5 -11.72 -14.40 -39.19
C LYS A 5 -12.96 -14.93 -38.48
N HIS A 6 -12.99 -14.92 -37.14
CA HIS A 6 -14.09 -15.46 -36.33
C HIS A 6 -14.39 -14.60 -35.08
N PRO A 7 -14.73 -13.30 -35.25
CA PRO A 7 -14.99 -12.39 -34.13
C PRO A 7 -16.19 -12.79 -33.27
N GLU A 8 -17.17 -13.50 -33.84
CA GLU A 8 -18.33 -14.03 -33.12
C GLU A 8 -18.02 -15.24 -32.22
N VAL A 9 -16.97 -16.01 -32.54
CA VAL A 9 -16.54 -17.16 -31.73
C VAL A 9 -15.67 -16.71 -30.56
N PHE A 10 -14.85 -15.68 -30.77
CA PHE A 10 -13.94 -15.14 -29.77
C PHE A 10 -14.31 -13.70 -29.43
N TYR A 11 -15.07 -13.53 -28.35
CA TYR A 11 -15.29 -12.20 -27.77
C TYR A 11 -13.93 -11.51 -27.56
N MET A 12 -13.78 -10.23 -27.93
CA MET A 12 -12.45 -9.57 -27.92
C MET A 12 -11.76 -9.58 -26.55
N SER A 13 -12.51 -9.73 -25.45
CA SER A 13 -11.96 -9.91 -24.09
C SER A 13 -11.55 -11.34 -23.74
N ARG A 14 -11.86 -12.34 -24.59
CA ARG A 14 -11.53 -13.77 -24.44
C ARG A 14 -10.43 -14.25 -25.37
N THR A 15 -9.65 -13.34 -25.96
CA THR A 15 -8.41 -13.71 -26.64
C THR A 15 -7.36 -14.18 -25.62
N ALA A 16 -6.41 -15.02 -26.04
CA ALA A 16 -5.30 -15.44 -25.17
C ALA A 16 -4.55 -14.24 -24.59
N LYS A 17 -4.36 -13.17 -25.39
CA LYS A 17 -3.68 -11.94 -24.96
C LYS A 17 -4.48 -11.17 -23.89
N SER A 18 -5.78 -10.99 -24.08
CA SER A 18 -6.62 -10.28 -23.11
C SER A 18 -6.78 -11.07 -21.81
N LEU A 19 -6.90 -12.40 -21.90
CA LEU A 19 -6.91 -13.28 -20.73
C LEU A 19 -5.58 -13.25 -19.98
N GLN A 20 -4.44 -13.24 -20.69
CA GLN A 20 -3.12 -13.14 -20.07
C GLN A 20 -2.92 -11.79 -19.36
N VAL A 21 -3.35 -10.68 -19.98
CA VAL A 21 -3.33 -9.35 -19.35
C VAL A 21 -4.24 -9.32 -18.12
N HIS A 22 -5.46 -9.87 -18.23
CA HIS A 22 -6.40 -9.93 -17.11
C HIS A 22 -5.86 -10.80 -15.96
N TRP A 23 -5.26 -11.96 -16.26
CA TRP A 23 -4.61 -12.80 -15.27
C TRP A 23 -3.40 -12.12 -14.61
N GLN A 24 -2.58 -11.40 -15.39
CA GLN A 24 -1.46 -10.60 -14.84
C GLN A 24 -1.96 -9.50 -13.92
N LEU A 25 -3.07 -8.83 -14.26
CA LEU A 25 -3.75 -7.90 -13.38
C LEU A 25 -4.22 -8.64 -12.13
N MET A 26 -5.02 -9.70 -12.23
CA MET A 26 -5.48 -10.46 -11.04
C MET A 26 -4.32 -10.92 -10.15
N LYS A 27 -3.19 -11.30 -10.75
CA LYS A 27 -1.95 -11.66 -10.04
C LYS A 27 -1.32 -10.45 -9.35
N GLN A 28 -1.17 -9.32 -10.03
CA GLN A 28 -0.73 -8.06 -9.41
C GLN A 28 -1.70 -7.62 -8.31
N TYR A 29 -2.99 -7.94 -8.49
CA TYR A 29 -4.06 -7.64 -7.56
C TYR A 29 -4.25 -8.72 -6.46
N TYR A 30 -3.42 -9.75 -6.39
CA TYR A 30 -3.53 -10.83 -5.38
C TYR A 30 -4.93 -11.44 -5.27
N LEU A 31 -5.67 -11.44 -6.38
CA LEU A 31 -7.03 -11.98 -6.47
C LEU A 31 -7.03 -13.48 -6.82
N LEU A 32 -5.88 -14.06 -7.15
CA LEU A 32 -5.79 -15.48 -7.48
C LEU A 32 -5.74 -16.32 -6.20
N GLU A 33 -6.44 -17.46 -6.22
CA GLU A 33 -6.57 -18.37 -5.08
C GLU A 33 -5.23 -19.01 -4.67
N ASP A 34 -4.28 -19.16 -5.59
CA ASP A 34 -2.96 -19.74 -5.35
C ASP A 34 -1.96 -18.75 -4.71
N GLN A 35 -2.31 -17.46 -4.58
CA GLN A 35 -1.48 -16.43 -3.96
C GLN A 35 -1.59 -16.39 -2.42
N THR A 36 -1.89 -17.53 -1.78
CA THR A 36 -2.24 -17.66 -0.36
C THR A 36 -1.18 -17.23 0.65
N VAL A 37 0.09 -17.13 0.24
CA VAL A 37 1.23 -16.84 1.14
C VAL A 37 1.04 -15.51 1.88
N GLN A 38 0.59 -14.46 1.19
CA GLN A 38 0.37 -13.16 1.81
C GLN A 38 -0.84 -13.15 2.75
N LYS A 39 -1.93 -13.87 2.41
CA LYS A 39 -3.12 -13.95 3.28
C LYS A 39 -2.82 -14.59 4.63
N ARG A 40 -1.93 -15.59 4.67
CA ARG A 40 -1.57 -16.28 5.92
C ARG A 40 -0.67 -15.41 6.81
N GLU A 41 0.29 -14.71 6.22
CA GLU A 41 1.21 -13.81 6.93
C GLU A 41 0.47 -12.57 7.46
N ILE A 42 -0.48 -12.04 6.67
CA ILE A 42 -1.39 -10.97 7.09
C ILE A 42 -2.27 -11.41 8.28
N ARG A 43 -2.86 -12.62 8.25
CA ARG A 43 -3.63 -13.16 9.38
C ARG A 43 -2.77 -13.39 10.63
N GLN A 44 -1.52 -13.79 10.46
CA GLN A 44 -0.60 -13.93 11.60
C GLN A 44 -0.27 -12.57 12.24
N LEU A 45 -0.20 -11.49 11.45
CA LEU A 45 -0.04 -10.12 11.97
C LEU A 45 -1.29 -9.62 12.73
N GLU A 46 -2.48 -10.15 12.45
CA GLU A 46 -3.70 -9.90 13.27
C GLU A 46 -3.54 -10.49 14.68
N GLU A 47 -2.89 -11.65 14.82
CA GLU A 47 -2.76 -12.39 16.08
C GLU A 47 -1.53 -11.96 16.94
N LEU A 48 -0.46 -11.43 16.35
CA LEU A 48 0.89 -11.36 16.98
C LEU A 48 1.31 -10.09 17.73
N HIS A 49 0.45 -9.08 17.95
CA HIS A 49 0.61 -7.93 18.90
C HIS A 49 0.51 -6.50 18.30
N ARG A 50 -0.48 -5.78 18.84
CA ARG A 50 -0.50 -4.40 19.40
C ARG A 50 -0.28 -3.13 18.55
N TRP A 51 0.07 -3.20 17.26
CA TRP A 51 0.08 -1.99 16.41
C TRP A 51 -0.92 -2.04 15.25
N GLN A 52 -2.19 -2.39 15.53
CA GLN A 52 -3.37 -1.92 14.79
C GLN A 52 -3.29 -1.87 13.26
N VAL A 53 -2.84 -2.98 12.68
CA VAL A 53 -3.04 -3.30 11.27
C VAL A 53 -4.47 -3.81 11.12
N LEU A 54 -5.33 -3.09 10.41
CA LEU A 54 -6.67 -3.56 10.04
C LEU A 54 -6.67 -4.01 8.59
N VAL A 55 -7.09 -5.25 8.35
CA VAL A 55 -7.25 -5.82 7.01
C VAL A 55 -8.70 -5.62 6.60
N ASP A 56 -8.93 -4.96 5.46
CA ASP A 56 -10.29 -4.84 4.95
C ASP A 56 -10.74 -6.18 4.35
N SER A 57 -11.55 -6.92 5.10
CA SER A 57 -12.40 -7.94 4.49
C SER A 57 -13.41 -7.24 3.56
N ILE A 58 -13.72 -7.87 2.43
CA ILE A 58 -14.47 -7.33 1.27
C ILE A 58 -15.96 -7.01 1.61
N THR A 59 -16.33 -6.73 2.87
CA THR A 59 -17.71 -6.68 3.37
C THR A 59 -18.21 -5.31 3.85
N GLY A 60 -17.46 -4.22 3.70
CA GLY A 60 -18.02 -2.87 3.88
C GLY A 60 -18.52 -2.53 5.30
N MET A 61 -17.91 -3.09 6.35
CA MET A 61 -18.22 -2.73 7.73
C MET A 61 -17.29 -1.61 8.22
N SER A 62 -17.86 -0.43 8.49
CA SER A 62 -17.18 0.71 9.10
C SER A 62 -16.84 0.42 10.56
N SER A 63 -15.56 0.23 10.89
CA SER A 63 -15.09 0.48 12.25
C SER A 63 -15.17 2.00 12.52
N PRO A 64 -15.48 2.46 13.75
CA PRO A 64 -15.36 3.89 14.06
C PRO A 64 -13.92 4.31 13.80
N ASP A 65 -13.71 5.10 12.76
CA ASP A 65 -12.40 5.30 12.10
C ASP A 65 -11.32 5.92 13.02
N PHE A 66 -11.70 6.47 14.18
CA PHE A 66 -10.81 7.13 15.12
C PHE A 66 -11.24 6.89 16.56
N ASP A 67 -10.40 6.24 17.36
CA ASP A 67 -10.44 6.41 18.81
C ASP A 67 -9.68 7.68 19.21
N THR A 68 -9.75 8.07 20.49
CA THR A 68 -9.13 9.31 21.00
C THR A 68 -7.61 9.35 20.89
N GLN A 69 -6.97 8.24 20.50
CA GLN A 69 -5.51 8.12 20.40
C GLN A 69 -5.00 8.07 18.96
N THR A 70 -5.91 7.95 17.98
CA THR A 70 -5.53 7.85 16.56
C THR A 70 -5.40 9.26 15.97
N LEU A 71 -4.19 9.59 15.50
CA LEU A 71 -3.85 10.90 14.93
C LEU A 71 -4.12 10.96 13.43
N ALA A 72 -3.87 9.87 12.71
CA ALA A 72 -4.08 9.74 11.27
C ALA A 72 -4.25 8.26 10.90
N VAL A 73 -4.79 8.01 9.71
CA VAL A 73 -4.91 6.65 9.15
C VAL A 73 -4.28 6.63 7.77
N SER A 74 -3.36 5.69 7.55
CA SER A 74 -2.80 5.39 6.22
C SER A 74 -3.51 4.15 5.68
N ARG A 75 -4.32 4.32 4.64
CA ARG A 75 -5.04 3.22 3.99
C ARG A 75 -4.23 2.74 2.78
N GLY A 76 -3.69 1.54 2.89
CA GLY A 76 -3.11 0.78 1.79
C GLY A 76 -4.18 -0.09 1.12
N ARG A 77 -3.73 -0.99 0.25
CA ARG A 77 -4.61 -1.82 -0.57
C ARG A 77 -5.06 -3.08 0.16
N MET A 78 -4.19 -3.62 1.00
CA MET A 78 -4.49 -4.79 1.84
C MET A 78 -4.64 -4.40 3.30
N VAL A 79 -3.96 -3.33 3.73
CA VAL A 79 -3.81 -2.98 5.14
C VAL A 79 -4.14 -1.52 5.39
N ARG A 80 -4.77 -1.23 6.52
CA ARG A 80 -4.87 0.10 7.12
C ARG A 80 -3.96 0.20 8.35
N TYR A 81 -3.23 1.29 8.45
CA TYR A 81 -2.33 1.59 9.57
C TYR A 81 -2.82 2.80 10.35
N LEU A 82 -2.98 2.65 11.67
CA LEU A 82 -3.37 3.73 12.57
C LEU A 82 -2.12 4.42 13.15
N MET A 83 -1.97 5.71 12.88
CA MET A 83 -0.89 6.52 13.44
C MET A 83 -1.26 6.97 14.86
N ARG A 84 -0.59 6.45 15.89
CA ARG A 84 -0.81 6.86 17.30
C ARG A 84 0.34 7.65 17.92
N SER A 85 1.48 7.66 17.26
CA SER A 85 2.65 8.44 17.66
C SER A 85 2.78 9.67 16.78
N ARG A 86 3.39 10.74 17.33
CA ARG A 86 3.60 11.99 16.58
C ARG A 86 4.61 11.85 15.44
N GLU A 87 5.33 10.74 15.38
CA GLU A 87 6.27 10.39 14.34
C GLU A 87 6.13 8.90 14.06
N ILE A 88 6.03 8.54 12.78
CA ILE A 88 6.02 7.15 12.31
C ILE A 88 6.92 7.00 11.09
N THR A 89 7.54 5.84 10.96
CA THR A 89 8.40 5.45 9.85
C THR A 89 7.68 4.53 8.89
N LEU A 90 7.90 4.74 7.59
CA LEU A 90 7.35 3.95 6.50
C LEU A 90 8.51 3.32 5.72
N GLY A 91 8.37 2.07 5.30
CA GLY A 91 9.43 1.40 4.55
C GLY A 91 9.25 -0.10 4.48
N ARG A 92 10.37 -0.81 4.30
CA ARG A 92 10.41 -2.27 4.32
C ARG A 92 11.09 -2.76 5.59
N ALA A 93 10.36 -3.48 6.42
CA ALA A 93 10.91 -4.06 7.64
C ALA A 93 12.02 -5.08 7.33
N THR A 94 13.04 -5.10 8.18
CA THR A 94 14.08 -6.15 8.22
C THR A 94 14.39 -6.47 9.67
N LYS A 95 15.06 -7.60 9.95
CA LYS A 95 15.46 -7.97 11.32
C LYS A 95 16.12 -6.80 12.08
N ASP A 96 16.97 -6.05 11.38
CA ASP A 96 17.76 -4.95 11.95
C ASP A 96 17.10 -3.57 11.84
N ASN A 97 15.93 -3.48 11.20
CA ASN A 97 15.25 -2.20 10.94
C ASN A 97 13.76 -2.37 11.13
N GLN A 98 13.33 -2.14 12.36
CA GLN A 98 11.92 -2.08 12.72
C GLN A 98 11.32 -0.80 12.13
N ILE A 99 10.17 -0.94 11.48
CA ILE A 99 9.46 0.13 10.79
C ILE A 99 8.01 0.10 11.26
N ASP A 100 7.43 1.27 11.51
CA ASP A 100 6.06 1.38 12.03
C ASP A 100 5.01 0.96 11.00
N VAL A 101 5.24 1.29 9.72
CA VAL A 101 4.38 0.91 8.59
C VAL A 101 5.21 0.13 7.56
N ASP A 102 5.13 -1.20 7.65
CA ASP A 102 5.81 -2.08 6.70
C ASP A 102 5.00 -2.24 5.41
N LEU A 103 5.51 -1.62 4.35
CA LEU A 103 4.92 -1.63 3.01
C LEU A 103 5.26 -2.89 2.22
N SER A 104 6.00 -3.84 2.81
CA SER A 104 6.35 -5.11 2.16
C SER A 104 5.12 -5.93 1.73
N LEU A 105 4.00 -5.75 2.42
CA LEU A 105 2.72 -6.41 2.17
C LEU A 105 1.95 -5.82 0.97
N GLU A 106 2.30 -4.60 0.54
CA GLU A 106 1.54 -3.85 -0.46
C GLU A 106 2.03 -4.10 -1.89
N GLY A 107 3.21 -4.71 -2.08
CA GLY A 107 3.70 -5.12 -3.41
C GLY A 107 5.18 -5.50 -3.46
N PRO A 108 5.91 -5.30 -4.57
CA PRO A 108 7.29 -5.78 -4.72
C PRO A 108 8.24 -5.11 -3.73
N ALA A 109 8.42 -5.73 -2.56
CA ALA A 109 9.12 -5.16 -1.41
C ALA A 109 10.56 -4.71 -1.73
N TRP A 110 11.25 -5.41 -2.65
CA TRP A 110 12.62 -5.06 -3.08
C TRP A 110 12.74 -3.65 -3.69
N LYS A 111 11.64 -3.08 -4.17
CA LYS A 111 11.59 -1.70 -4.71
C LYS A 111 11.49 -0.63 -3.61
N ILE A 112 11.25 -1.02 -2.37
CA ILE A 112 11.01 -0.13 -1.23
C ILE A 112 12.26 -0.08 -0.37
N SER A 113 12.70 1.13 -0.03
CA SER A 113 13.81 1.32 0.91
C SER A 113 13.42 0.80 2.29
N ARG A 114 14.39 0.28 3.05
CA ARG A 114 14.15 -0.15 4.44
C ARG A 114 13.52 0.97 5.26
N LYS A 115 14.00 2.20 5.09
CA LYS A 115 13.37 3.44 5.55
C LYS A 115 13.10 4.30 4.32
N GLN A 116 11.84 4.38 3.90
CA GLN A 116 11.43 5.07 2.67
C GLN A 116 10.87 6.46 2.97
N GLY A 117 10.19 6.63 4.10
CA GLY A 117 9.75 7.95 4.55
C GLY A 117 9.41 8.00 6.02
N VAL A 118 9.20 9.22 6.50
CA VAL A 118 8.82 9.49 7.90
C VAL A 118 7.68 10.49 7.89
N ILE A 119 6.55 10.15 8.52
CA ILE A 119 5.43 11.07 8.74
C ILE A 119 5.54 11.65 10.14
N LYS A 120 5.45 12.97 10.26
CA LYS A 120 5.51 13.70 11.54
C LYS A 120 4.34 14.66 11.70
N LEU A 121 3.71 14.64 12.87
CA LEU A 121 2.75 15.63 13.34
C LEU A 121 3.49 16.75 14.09
N LYS A 122 3.48 17.94 13.51
CA LYS A 122 4.06 19.14 14.14
C LYS A 122 3.13 19.74 15.19
N ASN A 123 3.68 20.59 16.05
CA ASN A 123 2.92 21.24 17.15
C ASN A 123 1.82 22.16 16.63
N ASN A 124 1.92 22.63 15.39
CA ASN A 124 0.90 23.43 14.72
C ASN A 124 -0.27 22.59 14.15
N GLY A 125 -0.28 21.27 14.36
CA GLY A 125 -1.32 20.37 13.85
C GLY A 125 -1.08 19.87 12.42
N ASP A 126 -0.03 20.31 11.75
CA ASP A 126 0.26 19.88 10.38
C ASP A 126 1.03 18.57 10.33
N PHE A 127 0.65 17.72 9.37
CA PHE A 127 1.39 16.52 9.02
C PHE A 127 2.40 16.80 7.90
N PHE A 128 3.60 16.27 8.04
CA PHE A 128 4.64 16.31 7.01
C PHE A 128 5.18 14.92 6.76
N ILE A 129 5.46 14.60 5.50
CA ILE A 129 6.23 13.42 5.10
C ILE A 129 7.61 13.86 4.63
N ALA A 130 8.65 13.19 5.12
CA ALA A 130 10.02 13.32 4.63
C ALA A 130 10.38 12.07 3.81
N ASN A 131 10.98 12.26 2.63
CA ASN A 131 11.53 11.16 1.84
C ASN A 131 12.95 10.84 2.32
N GLU A 132 13.11 9.71 2.99
CA GLU A 132 14.42 9.21 3.43
C GLU A 132 14.91 8.01 2.60
N GLY A 133 14.11 7.61 1.61
CA GLY A 133 14.42 6.52 0.70
C GLY A 133 15.29 6.95 -0.47
N ARG A 134 15.66 5.96 -1.29
CA ARG A 134 16.46 6.18 -2.50
C ARG A 134 15.63 6.68 -3.70
N ARG A 135 14.32 6.50 -3.65
CA ARG A 135 13.40 6.78 -4.76
C ARG A 135 12.42 7.88 -4.36
N ALA A 136 11.94 8.64 -5.34
CA ALA A 136 10.91 9.65 -5.11
C ALA A 136 9.63 9.02 -4.52
N LEU A 137 9.00 9.76 -3.59
CA LEU A 137 7.60 9.57 -3.21
C LEU A 137 6.76 10.46 -4.12
N TYR A 138 5.51 10.09 -4.40
CA TYR A 138 4.58 10.99 -5.09
C TYR A 138 3.43 11.32 -4.15
N ILE A 139 3.23 12.61 -3.88
CA ILE A 139 2.13 13.10 -3.06
C ILE A 139 1.16 13.82 -3.97
N ASP A 140 -0.06 13.30 -4.11
CA ASP A 140 -1.08 13.86 -5.01
C ASP A 140 -0.53 14.04 -6.44
N GLY A 141 0.26 13.06 -6.91
CA GLY A 141 0.94 13.06 -8.20
C GLY A 141 2.21 13.91 -8.29
N ARG A 142 2.60 14.64 -7.24
CA ARG A 142 3.81 15.49 -7.22
C ARG A 142 5.01 14.75 -6.63
N PRO A 143 6.17 14.74 -7.32
CA PRO A 143 7.35 14.06 -6.81
C PRO A 143 7.97 14.80 -5.62
N VAL A 144 8.25 14.06 -4.55
CA VAL A 144 9.05 14.47 -3.40
C VAL A 144 10.36 13.71 -3.46
N LEU A 145 11.43 14.42 -3.82
CA LEU A 145 12.75 13.85 -4.02
C LEU A 145 13.40 13.39 -2.70
N PRO A 146 14.37 12.45 -2.76
CA PRO A 146 15.14 12.06 -1.57
C PRO A 146 15.69 13.26 -0.80
N GLY A 147 15.58 13.24 0.53
CA GLY A 147 15.98 14.33 1.42
C GLY A 147 14.98 15.51 1.50
N SER A 148 13.94 15.53 0.66
CA SER A 148 12.91 16.57 0.67
C SER A 148 11.73 16.19 1.58
N LYS A 149 10.97 17.21 1.99
CA LYS A 149 9.76 17.07 2.79
C LYS A 149 8.56 17.72 2.12
N TRP A 150 7.37 17.22 2.41
CA TRP A 150 6.11 17.72 1.87
C TRP A 150 5.02 17.73 2.94
N LYS A 151 4.13 18.73 2.88
CA LYS A 151 2.97 18.81 3.78
C LYS A 151 1.89 17.85 3.28
N LEU A 152 1.39 16.99 4.17
CA LEU A 152 0.24 16.14 3.88
C LEU A 152 -1.03 16.91 4.23
N ASN A 153 -1.98 16.95 3.29
CA ASN A 153 -3.33 17.44 3.56
C ASN A 153 -4.23 16.25 3.88
N HIS A 154 -5.43 16.54 4.39
CA HIS A 154 -6.44 15.50 4.55
C HIS A 154 -6.70 14.80 3.20
N ASN A 155 -6.70 13.47 3.22
CA ASN A 155 -6.85 12.61 2.03
C ASN A 155 -5.76 12.73 0.96
N SER A 156 -4.57 13.27 1.30
CA SER A 156 -3.42 13.19 0.38
C SER A 156 -3.09 11.73 0.04
N VAL A 157 -2.87 11.46 -1.25
CA VAL A 157 -2.46 10.15 -1.76
C VAL A 157 -0.95 10.07 -1.81
N VAL A 158 -0.39 9.00 -1.23
CA VAL A 158 1.06 8.75 -1.18
C VAL A 158 1.40 7.53 -2.05
N GLU A 159 1.99 7.74 -3.22
CA GLU A 159 2.45 6.65 -4.08
C GLU A 159 3.94 6.36 -3.87
N ILE A 160 4.28 5.07 -3.73
CA ILE A 160 5.64 4.62 -3.41
C ILE A 160 6.04 3.53 -4.39
N SER A 161 7.07 3.79 -5.21
CA SER A 161 7.64 2.76 -6.10
C SER A 161 6.65 2.07 -7.06
N GLY A 162 5.55 2.74 -7.41
CA GLY A 162 4.47 2.20 -8.25
C GLY A 162 3.43 1.37 -7.48
N LEU A 163 3.50 1.38 -6.15
CA LEU A 163 2.41 1.00 -5.27
C LEU A 163 1.44 2.18 -5.22
N ARG A 164 0.18 1.91 -5.53
CA ARG A 164 -0.96 2.83 -5.44
C ARG A 164 -1.91 2.34 -4.37
#